data_AF-A0AAE7I1B9-F1
#
_entry.id   AF-A0AAE7I1B9-F1
#
_cell.length_a   1.000
_cell.length_b   1.000
_cell.length_c   1.000
_cell.angle_alpha   90.00
_cell.angle_beta   90.00
_cell.angle_gamma   90.00
#
_symmetry.space_group_name_H-M   'P 1'
#
loop_
_entity.id
_entity.type
_entity.pdbx_description
1 polymer ?
#
loop_
_entity_poly.entity_id
_entity_poly.type
_entity_poly.pdbx_seq_one_letter_code
_entity_poly.pdbx_strand_id
1 'polypeptide(L)'
;MSLATAGTTATWTADELITETALGGTQYRNNSLSLTVNLAIVGAGGVDVAGTVPTNGFMAIYAISGPGKTTSALGWNATSSKAPETYSGTAMPAGYTASALISVWRIANGQFVPGYQLARKIYIPKVAVLTLTANVASYTALSVSGIIPLNAKTMGGCANVNPSTSASNNYFFVSGSASEIGAQFSGTNNSGVMTPFADIPLITPQTLYYIMVSTGTMTTSYIYATEYEI
;
A
#
# COMPACT_ATOMS: atom_id res chain seq x y z
N MET A 1 -3.61 -12.15 3.03
CA MET A 1 -3.80 -11.65 4.41
C MET A 1 -5.12 -10.90 4.48
N SER A 2 -5.95 -11.11 5.50
CA SER A 2 -7.25 -10.43 5.65
C SER A 2 -7.48 -9.98 7.09
N LEU A 3 -7.87 -8.72 7.26
CA LEU A 3 -8.25 -8.14 8.55
C LEU A 3 -9.55 -7.36 8.38
N ALA A 4 -10.61 -7.82 9.06
CA ALA A 4 -11.90 -7.11 9.06
C ALA A 4 -11.88 -5.86 9.95
N THR A 5 -11.07 -5.87 11.01
CA THR A 5 -10.94 -4.79 11.98
C THR A 5 -9.48 -4.51 12.28
N ALA A 6 -9.17 -3.32 12.77
CA ALA A 6 -7.81 -2.98 13.18
C ALA A 6 -7.34 -3.93 14.30
N GLY A 7 -6.07 -4.33 14.26
CA GLY A 7 -5.56 -5.32 15.21
C GLY A 7 -4.04 -5.41 15.25
N THR A 8 -3.52 -6.05 16.28
CA THR A 8 -2.08 -6.27 16.47
C THR A 8 -1.59 -7.59 15.89
N THR A 9 -2.50 -8.43 15.41
CA THR A 9 -2.18 -9.74 14.85
C THR A 9 -2.79 -9.85 13.47
N ALA A 10 -2.04 -10.42 12.53
CA ALA A 10 -2.47 -10.67 11.17
C ALA A 10 -2.03 -12.05 10.71
N THR A 11 -2.85 -12.71 9.89
CA THR A 11 -2.52 -14.03 9.33
C THR A 11 -2.51 -13.96 7.81
N TRP A 12 -1.44 -14.47 7.21
CA TRP A 12 -1.30 -14.66 5.77
C TRP A 12 -1.29 -16.14 5.45
N THR A 13 -1.98 -16.52 4.37
CA THR A 13 -2.08 -17.90 3.91
C THR A 13 -1.69 -17.99 2.44
N ALA A 14 -1.09 -19.12 2.06
CA ALA A 14 -0.86 -19.51 0.67
C ALA A 14 -0.58 -21.01 0.57
N ASP A 15 -0.80 -21.57 -0.60
CA ASP A 15 -0.53 -22.99 -0.85
C ASP A 15 0.97 -23.27 -0.96
N GLU A 16 1.72 -22.36 -1.57
CA GLU A 16 3.17 -22.47 -1.77
C GLU A 16 3.85 -21.10 -1.73
N LEU A 17 5.08 -21.05 -1.21
CA LEU A 17 5.98 -19.90 -1.29
C LEU A 17 7.44 -20.36 -1.33
N ILE A 18 8.22 -19.75 -2.21
CA ILE A 18 9.67 -19.89 -2.22
C ILE A 18 10.28 -18.80 -1.36
N THR A 19 11.17 -19.20 -0.45
CA THR A 19 12.02 -18.31 0.35
C THR A 19 13.47 -18.54 -0.04
N GLU A 20 14.29 -17.49 -0.08
CA GLU A 20 15.68 -17.58 -0.50
C GLU A 20 16.63 -16.99 0.54
N THR A 21 17.86 -17.49 0.62
CA THR A 21 18.89 -16.94 1.53
C THR A 21 19.40 -15.58 1.09
N ALA A 22 19.34 -15.31 -0.21
CA ALA A 22 19.62 -14.05 -0.87
C ALA A 22 19.01 -14.14 -2.29
N LEU A 23 18.94 -13.02 -3.02
CA LEU A 23 18.50 -13.06 -4.43
C LEU A 23 19.36 -14.05 -5.24
N GLY A 24 18.72 -15.08 -5.79
CA GLY A 24 19.41 -16.14 -6.54
C GLY A 24 20.22 -17.11 -5.67
N GLY A 25 20.02 -17.08 -4.35
CA GLY A 25 20.65 -17.98 -3.38
C GLY A 25 19.91 -19.31 -3.23
N THR A 26 20.22 -20.02 -2.15
CA THR A 26 19.55 -21.29 -1.84
C THR A 26 18.06 -21.07 -1.60
N GLN A 27 17.24 -21.85 -2.29
CA GLN A 27 15.79 -21.78 -2.23
C GLN A 27 15.21 -22.86 -1.32
N TYR A 28 14.21 -22.47 -0.53
CA TYR A 28 13.36 -23.40 0.20
C TYR A 28 11.93 -23.26 -0.32
N ARG A 29 11.35 -24.39 -0.74
CA ARG A 29 9.95 -24.48 -1.13
C ARG A 29 9.12 -24.82 0.09
N ASN A 30 8.27 -23.90 0.51
CA ASN A 30 7.38 -24.05 1.65
C ASN A 30 5.95 -24.24 1.13
N ASN A 31 5.18 -25.10 1.77
CA ASN A 31 3.80 -25.41 1.36
C ASN A 31 2.83 -25.29 2.54
N SER A 32 1.53 -25.25 2.25
CA SER A 32 0.44 -25.21 3.24
C SER A 32 0.62 -24.14 4.31
N LEU A 33 0.88 -22.90 3.88
CA LEU A 33 1.30 -21.82 4.75
C LEU A 33 0.12 -21.16 5.46
N SER A 34 0.25 -20.99 6.77
CA SER A 34 -0.58 -20.13 7.61
C SER A 34 0.33 -19.39 8.58
N LEU A 35 0.78 -18.21 8.16
CA LEU A 35 1.80 -17.43 8.86
C LEU A 35 1.15 -16.29 9.63
N THR A 36 1.27 -16.34 10.95
CA THR A 36 0.77 -15.29 11.84
C THR A 36 1.91 -14.34 12.22
N VAL A 37 1.66 -13.04 12.14
CA VAL A 37 2.53 -11.99 12.68
C VAL A 37 1.80 -11.23 13.78
N ASN A 38 2.47 -11.06 14.93
CA ASN A 38 1.96 -10.31 16.09
C ASN A 38 2.92 -9.17 16.44
N LEU A 39 2.40 -7.94 16.41
CA LEU A 39 3.15 -6.71 16.68
C LEU A 39 3.72 -6.61 18.10
N ALA A 40 3.22 -7.41 19.04
CA ALA A 40 3.68 -7.43 20.43
C ALA A 40 4.78 -8.47 20.72
N ILE A 41 5.08 -9.37 19.78
CA ILE A 41 6.08 -10.43 19.94
C ILE A 41 7.35 -10.02 19.20
N VAL A 42 8.52 -10.34 19.75
CA VAL A 42 9.81 -10.17 19.06
C VAL A 42 10.32 -11.52 18.58
N GLY A 43 10.81 -11.58 17.35
CA GLY A 43 11.33 -12.78 16.70
C GLY A 43 10.30 -13.47 15.78
N ALA A 44 10.44 -14.78 15.61
CA ALA A 44 9.58 -15.55 14.71
C ALA A 44 8.10 -15.46 15.11
N GLY A 45 7.24 -15.10 14.16
CA GLY A 45 5.82 -14.82 14.38
C GLY A 45 5.53 -13.41 14.91
N GLY A 46 6.55 -12.56 14.99
CA GLY A 46 6.46 -11.21 15.54
C GLY A 46 7.26 -10.19 14.73
N VAL A 47 7.79 -9.17 15.40
CA VAL A 47 8.64 -8.12 14.82
C VAL A 47 10.12 -8.45 15.03
N ASP A 48 10.96 -7.95 14.14
CA ASP A 48 12.41 -8.20 14.17
C ASP A 48 13.09 -7.61 15.41
N VAL A 49 12.72 -6.38 15.79
CA VAL A 49 13.31 -5.64 16.90
C VAL A 49 12.20 -5.05 17.77
N ALA A 50 12.38 -5.09 19.09
CA ALA A 50 11.43 -4.51 20.03
C ALA A 50 11.23 -3.01 19.78
N GLY A 51 9.98 -2.55 19.81
CA GLY A 51 9.65 -1.12 19.70
C GLY A 51 9.78 -0.52 18.30
N THR A 52 10.02 -1.33 17.25
CA THR A 52 10.11 -0.83 15.87
C THR A 52 8.75 -0.66 15.19
N VAL A 53 7.66 -1.15 15.79
CA VAL A 53 6.30 -0.95 15.25
C VAL A 53 6.00 0.55 15.20
N PRO A 54 5.78 1.12 14.01
CA PRO A 54 5.52 2.55 13.90
C PRO A 54 4.14 2.90 14.47
N THR A 55 3.98 4.09 15.06
CA THR A 55 2.64 4.58 15.42
C THR A 55 1.78 4.74 14.16
N ASN A 56 2.35 5.33 13.10
CA ASN A 56 1.78 5.43 11.78
C ASN A 56 2.88 5.17 10.75
N GLY A 57 2.63 4.28 9.79
CA GLY A 57 3.65 3.91 8.81
C GLY A 57 3.35 2.58 8.16
N PHE A 58 4.40 1.80 7.90
CA PHE A 58 4.27 0.52 7.20
C PHE A 58 5.17 -0.54 7.82
N MET A 59 4.64 -1.76 7.85
CA MET A 59 5.39 -2.96 8.21
C MET A 59 5.51 -3.83 6.96
N ALA A 60 6.73 -4.11 6.55
CA ALA A 60 6.99 -5.24 5.69
C ALA A 60 6.82 -6.52 6.49
N ILE A 61 6.21 -7.52 5.87
CA ILE A 61 6.01 -8.84 6.44
C ILE A 61 6.73 -9.80 5.53
N TYR A 62 7.67 -10.55 6.11
CA TYR A 62 8.41 -11.59 5.43
C TYR A 62 7.94 -12.95 5.92
N ALA A 63 7.87 -13.93 5.01
CA ALA A 63 8.00 -15.31 5.41
C ALA A 63 9.47 -15.60 5.66
N ILE A 64 9.79 -16.30 6.74
CA ILE A 64 11.15 -16.74 7.09
C ILE A 64 11.18 -18.25 7.19
N SER A 65 12.25 -18.87 6.69
CA SER A 65 12.47 -20.31 6.75
C SER A 65 13.95 -20.63 7.02
N GLY A 66 14.24 -21.91 7.27
CA GLY A 66 15.60 -22.41 7.41
C GLY A 66 15.62 -23.93 7.52
N PRO A 67 16.80 -24.57 7.44
CA PRO A 67 16.91 -26.02 7.54
C PRO A 67 16.28 -26.55 8.84
N GLY A 68 15.30 -27.45 8.71
CA GLY A 68 14.60 -28.06 9.85
C GLY A 68 13.72 -27.09 10.66
N LYS A 69 13.42 -25.89 10.15
CA LYS A 69 12.49 -24.95 10.77
C LYS A 69 11.14 -24.96 10.07
N THR A 70 10.08 -24.84 10.86
CA THR A 70 8.75 -24.47 10.34
C THR A 70 8.80 -23.02 9.85
N THR A 71 8.25 -22.75 8.68
CA THR A 71 8.14 -21.39 8.14
C THR A 71 7.37 -20.50 9.12
N SER A 72 7.83 -19.26 9.32
CA SER A 72 7.19 -18.29 10.21
C SER A 72 7.09 -16.92 9.52
N ALA A 73 6.42 -15.96 10.15
CA ALA A 73 6.42 -14.57 9.71
C ALA A 73 7.46 -13.75 10.48
N LEU A 74 7.94 -12.67 9.87
CA LEU A 74 8.74 -11.65 10.55
C LEU A 74 8.34 -10.26 10.04
N GLY A 75 7.96 -9.38 10.97
CA GLY A 75 7.65 -7.98 10.70
C GLY A 75 8.91 -7.12 10.76
N TRP A 76 9.04 -6.20 9.81
CA TRP A 76 10.11 -5.20 9.76
C TRP A 76 9.53 -3.82 9.43
N ASN A 77 9.96 -2.77 10.11
CA ASN A 77 9.48 -1.42 9.84
C ASN A 77 10.02 -0.89 8.51
N ALA A 78 9.10 -0.68 7.55
CA ALA A 78 9.38 -0.22 6.19
C ALA A 78 8.86 1.20 5.94
N THR A 79 8.71 2.00 6.99
CA THR A 79 8.13 3.35 6.89
C THR A 79 9.05 4.32 6.15
N SER A 80 10.36 4.23 6.40
CA SER A 80 11.37 5.16 5.88
C SER A 80 12.24 4.55 4.77
N SER A 81 12.02 3.29 4.42
CA SER A 81 12.82 2.58 3.41
C SER A 81 11.97 1.55 2.67
N LYS A 82 12.27 1.38 1.38
CA LYS A 82 11.64 0.32 0.58
C LYS A 82 12.13 -1.04 1.08
N ALA A 83 11.19 -1.93 1.35
CA ALA A 83 11.49 -3.30 1.73
C ALA A 83 12.06 -4.11 0.55
N PRO A 84 13.23 -4.75 0.70
CA PRO A 84 13.74 -5.69 -0.30
C PRO A 84 12.88 -6.97 -0.40
N GLU A 85 13.08 -7.77 -1.45
CA GLU A 85 12.38 -9.05 -1.62
C GLU A 85 12.86 -10.12 -0.63
N THR A 86 14.12 -10.05 -0.21
CA THR A 86 14.68 -10.85 0.89
C THR A 86 15.01 -9.93 2.05
N TYR A 87 14.65 -10.34 3.27
CA TYR A 87 14.92 -9.59 4.49
C TYR A 87 16.41 -9.23 4.62
N SER A 88 16.70 -7.95 4.75
CA SER A 88 18.07 -7.41 4.85
C SER A 88 18.41 -6.89 6.26
N GLY A 89 17.53 -7.08 7.23
CA GLY A 89 17.80 -6.68 8.62
C GLY A 89 18.77 -7.65 9.30
N THR A 90 19.33 -7.22 10.43
CA THR A 90 20.33 -8.02 11.17
C THR A 90 19.70 -8.92 12.24
N ALA A 91 18.43 -8.70 12.58
CA ALA A 91 17.74 -9.40 13.67
C ALA A 91 16.95 -10.64 13.20
N MET A 92 17.50 -11.41 12.24
CA MET A 92 16.86 -12.66 11.82
C MET A 92 16.83 -13.67 12.99
N PRO A 93 15.68 -14.30 13.30
CA PRO A 93 15.61 -15.27 14.40
C PRO A 93 16.53 -16.47 14.17
N ALA A 94 17.10 -17.02 15.26
CA ALA A 94 18.10 -18.08 15.17
C ALA A 94 17.60 -19.33 14.41
N GLY A 95 18.40 -19.76 13.44
CA GLY A 95 18.12 -20.93 12.60
C GLY A 95 17.20 -20.66 11.41
N TYR A 96 16.66 -19.45 11.27
CA TYR A 96 16.09 -18.97 10.02
C TYR A 96 17.21 -18.32 9.21
N THR A 97 17.29 -18.65 7.92
CA THR A 97 18.37 -18.22 7.03
C THR A 97 17.88 -17.76 5.67
N ALA A 98 16.60 -17.97 5.36
CA ALA A 98 15.97 -17.57 4.13
C ALA A 98 14.69 -16.79 4.40
N SER A 99 14.32 -15.94 3.45
CA SER A 99 13.11 -15.13 3.55
C SER A 99 12.50 -14.80 2.20
N ALA A 100 11.25 -14.35 2.21
CA ALA A 100 10.56 -13.75 1.08
C ALA A 100 9.58 -12.69 1.57
N LEU A 101 9.58 -11.51 0.95
CA LEU A 101 8.61 -10.46 1.21
C LEU A 101 7.23 -10.96 0.77
N ILE A 102 6.29 -11.06 1.71
CA ILE A 102 4.91 -11.48 1.43
C ILE A 102 3.93 -10.32 1.43
N SER A 103 4.21 -9.23 2.14
CA SER A 103 3.33 -8.06 2.21
C SER A 103 4.07 -6.82 2.68
N VAL A 104 3.51 -5.65 2.37
CA VAL A 104 3.83 -4.39 3.05
C VAL A 104 2.51 -3.76 3.44
N TRP A 105 2.22 -3.76 4.73
CA TRP A 105 0.91 -3.41 5.27
C TRP A 105 0.98 -2.13 6.10
N ARG A 106 -0.05 -1.30 5.99
CA ARG A 106 -0.12 -0.04 6.72
C ARG A 106 -0.40 -0.26 8.20
N ILE A 107 0.32 0.49 9.03
CA ILE A 107 0.07 0.64 10.46
C ILE A 107 -0.55 2.01 10.72
N ALA A 108 -1.60 2.03 11.54
CA ALA A 108 -2.16 3.24 12.12
C ALA A 108 -2.47 2.99 13.59
N ASN A 109 -2.13 3.96 14.45
CA ASN A 109 -2.23 3.83 15.91
C ASN A 109 -1.53 2.57 16.47
N GLY A 110 -0.41 2.16 15.88
CA GLY A 110 0.34 0.97 16.28
C GLY A 110 -0.36 -0.36 15.97
N GLN A 111 -1.38 -0.36 15.11
CA GLN A 111 -2.13 -1.54 14.70
C GLN A 111 -2.13 -1.71 13.19
N PHE A 112 -2.19 -2.95 12.71
CA PHE A 112 -2.54 -3.23 11.32
C PHE A 112 -3.92 -2.63 11.04
N VAL A 113 -4.04 -1.89 9.93
CA VAL A 113 -5.32 -1.37 9.48
C VAL A 113 -6.17 -2.50 8.86
N PRO A 114 -7.51 -2.38 8.85
CA PRO A 114 -8.36 -3.30 8.10
C PRO A 114 -7.96 -3.34 6.61
N GLY A 115 -8.16 -4.48 5.97
CA GLY A 115 -7.87 -4.65 4.56
C GLY A 115 -7.85 -6.10 4.12
N TYR A 116 -7.64 -6.30 2.83
CA TYR A 116 -7.55 -7.62 2.21
C TYR A 116 -6.42 -7.63 1.18
N GLN A 117 -5.58 -8.66 1.23
CA GLN A 117 -4.54 -8.89 0.24
C GLN A 117 -4.88 -10.11 -0.60
N LEU A 118 -4.94 -9.87 -1.91
CA LEU A 118 -5.01 -10.87 -2.96
C LEU A 118 -3.69 -10.85 -3.73
N ALA A 119 -2.90 -11.92 -3.62
CA ALA A 119 -1.54 -11.95 -4.15
C ALA A 119 -0.72 -10.72 -3.70
N ARG A 120 -0.26 -9.88 -4.64
CA ARG A 120 0.51 -8.65 -4.36
C ARG A 120 -0.36 -7.38 -4.28
N LYS A 121 -1.67 -7.50 -4.51
CA LYS A 121 -2.63 -6.38 -4.44
C LYS A 121 -3.28 -6.32 -3.07
N ILE A 122 -3.30 -5.13 -2.49
CA ILE A 122 -3.83 -4.85 -1.15
C ILE A 122 -4.97 -3.85 -1.28
N TYR A 123 -6.15 -4.26 -0.86
CA TYR A 123 -7.37 -3.47 -0.76
C TYR A 123 -7.51 -2.93 0.65
N ILE A 124 -7.73 -1.63 0.77
CA ILE A 124 -7.85 -0.91 2.03
C ILE A 124 -9.20 -0.18 2.10
N PRO A 125 -9.71 0.12 3.30
CA PRO A 125 -10.79 1.09 3.47
C PRO A 125 -10.44 2.40 2.78
N LYS A 126 -11.46 3.10 2.28
CA LYS A 126 -11.31 4.38 1.59
C LYS A 126 -10.64 5.42 2.51
N VAL A 127 -9.47 5.95 2.14
CA VAL A 127 -8.76 6.99 2.92
C VAL A 127 -8.40 8.20 2.06
N ALA A 128 -8.69 9.41 2.57
CA ALA A 128 -8.42 10.65 1.84
C ALA A 128 -6.92 10.84 1.65
N VAL A 129 -6.49 11.10 0.41
CA VAL A 129 -5.13 11.56 0.10
C VAL A 129 -5.10 13.03 -0.31
N LEU A 130 -6.24 13.56 -0.78
CA LEU A 130 -6.39 14.96 -1.15
C LEU A 130 -7.80 15.45 -0.82
N THR A 131 -7.90 16.70 -0.37
CA THR A 131 -9.16 17.45 -0.31
C THR A 131 -8.88 18.90 -0.66
N LEU A 132 -9.70 19.48 -1.54
CA LEU A 132 -9.52 20.85 -2.01
C LEU A 132 -10.85 21.50 -2.40
N THR A 133 -10.81 22.81 -2.64
CA THR A 133 -11.96 23.63 -3.05
C THR A 133 -11.61 24.61 -4.18
N ALA A 134 -10.41 24.49 -4.78
CA ALA A 134 -9.92 25.40 -5.82
C ALA A 134 -9.34 24.64 -7.01
N ASN A 135 -9.60 25.14 -8.23
CA ASN A 135 -9.24 24.47 -9.47
C ASN A 135 -7.73 24.25 -9.58
N VAL A 136 -7.35 23.08 -10.10
CA VAL A 136 -5.98 22.69 -10.43
C VAL A 136 -5.95 22.31 -11.90
N ALA A 137 -5.52 23.26 -12.75
CA ALA A 137 -5.61 23.17 -14.20
C ALA A 137 -4.37 22.56 -14.89
N SER A 138 -3.34 22.22 -14.12
CA SER A 138 -2.11 21.58 -14.61
C SER A 138 -1.68 20.45 -13.67
N TYR A 139 -0.96 19.47 -14.21
CA TYR A 139 -0.50 18.33 -13.42
C TYR A 139 0.30 18.77 -12.20
N THR A 140 -0.29 18.55 -11.04
CA THR A 140 0.30 18.88 -9.74
C THR A 140 0.68 17.60 -9.03
N ALA A 141 1.90 17.54 -8.50
CA ALA A 141 2.36 16.40 -7.72
C ALA A 141 1.57 16.28 -6.41
N LEU A 142 1.17 15.07 -6.07
CA LEU A 142 0.47 14.70 -4.85
C LEU A 142 1.26 13.59 -4.15
N SER A 143 1.72 13.89 -2.94
CA SER A 143 2.30 12.87 -2.07
C SER A 143 1.19 11.99 -1.49
N VAL A 144 1.38 10.68 -1.58
CA VAL A 144 0.46 9.66 -1.04
C VAL A 144 1.13 8.82 0.05
N SER A 145 2.28 9.27 0.55
CA SER A 145 3.15 8.53 1.48
C SER A 145 2.51 8.18 2.82
N GLY A 146 1.48 8.92 3.24
CA GLY A 146 0.74 8.61 4.48
C GLY A 146 -0.14 7.36 4.39
N ILE A 147 -0.47 6.91 3.17
CA ILE A 147 -1.45 5.84 2.92
C ILE A 147 -0.83 4.67 2.15
N ILE A 148 0.10 4.95 1.23
CA ILE A 148 0.68 3.98 0.29
C ILE A 148 2.16 3.74 0.62
N PRO A 149 2.64 2.49 0.70
CA PRO A 149 4.03 2.20 1.03
C PRO A 149 5.01 2.52 -0.11
N LEU A 150 6.29 2.69 0.22
CA LEU A 150 7.38 2.84 -0.76
C LEU A 150 7.53 1.64 -1.71
N ASN A 151 7.02 0.47 -1.32
CA ASN A 151 7.02 -0.74 -2.14
C ASN A 151 5.95 -0.72 -3.24
N ALA A 152 4.95 0.17 -3.15
CA ALA A 152 3.85 0.16 -4.10
C ALA A 152 4.32 0.52 -5.51
N LYS A 153 3.88 -0.28 -6.49
CA LYS A 153 4.08 -0.09 -7.93
C LYS A 153 2.89 0.62 -8.57
N THR A 154 1.68 0.40 -8.05
CA THR A 154 0.46 1.04 -8.52
C THR A 154 -0.43 1.48 -7.37
N MET A 155 -1.34 2.41 -7.64
CA MET A 155 -2.41 2.81 -6.73
C MET A 155 -3.76 2.83 -7.48
N GLY A 156 -4.82 2.44 -6.78
CA GLY A 156 -6.20 2.65 -7.19
C GLY A 156 -7.02 3.36 -6.11
N GLY A 157 -8.17 3.88 -6.52
CA GLY A 157 -8.94 4.79 -5.71
C GLY A 157 -10.20 5.31 -6.40
N CYS A 158 -10.70 6.42 -5.88
CA CYS A 158 -11.72 7.21 -6.55
C CYS A 158 -11.45 8.70 -6.34
N ALA A 159 -11.92 9.49 -7.30
CA ALA A 159 -11.84 10.94 -7.21
C ALA A 159 -13.21 11.53 -7.50
N ASN A 160 -13.44 12.73 -6.97
CA ASN A 160 -14.59 13.53 -7.35
C ASN A 160 -14.18 14.96 -7.68
N VAL A 161 -15.02 15.60 -8.51
CA VAL A 161 -15.04 17.04 -8.69
C VAL A 161 -16.48 17.50 -8.52
N ASN A 162 -16.71 18.34 -7.51
CA ASN A 162 -18.06 18.77 -7.14
C ASN A 162 -18.22 20.29 -7.28
N PRO A 163 -19.08 20.80 -8.18
CA PRO A 163 -19.39 22.22 -8.29
C PRO A 163 -20.45 22.67 -7.28
N SER A 164 -20.51 23.97 -6.96
CA SER A 164 -21.64 24.55 -6.20
C SER A 164 -22.84 24.91 -7.07
N THR A 165 -22.67 24.92 -8.40
CA THR A 165 -23.68 25.34 -9.38
C THR A 165 -23.99 24.22 -10.37
N SER A 166 -25.27 24.11 -10.76
CA SER A 166 -25.68 23.34 -11.94
C SER A 166 -25.05 23.92 -13.21
N ALA A 167 -25.09 23.17 -14.31
CA ALA A 167 -24.53 23.58 -15.61
C ALA A 167 -23.00 23.77 -15.64
N SER A 168 -22.29 23.13 -14.72
CA SER A 168 -20.83 23.12 -14.71
C SER A 168 -20.30 21.87 -15.42
N ASN A 169 -19.32 22.05 -16.29
CA ASN A 169 -18.44 20.97 -16.77
C ASN A 169 -17.36 20.71 -15.72
N ASN A 170 -17.19 19.43 -15.38
CA ASN A 170 -16.30 18.99 -14.31
C ASN A 170 -15.48 17.80 -14.79
N TYR A 171 -14.18 17.82 -14.55
CA TYR A 171 -13.29 16.73 -14.92
C TYR A 171 -12.08 16.65 -14.00
N PHE A 172 -11.50 15.46 -13.95
CA PHE A 172 -10.22 15.24 -13.31
C PHE A 172 -9.35 14.29 -14.12
N PHE A 173 -8.05 14.40 -13.88
CA PHE A 173 -7.05 13.44 -14.33
C PHE A 173 -6.27 12.95 -13.11
N VAL A 174 -5.90 11.67 -13.11
CA VAL A 174 -4.92 11.08 -12.19
C VAL A 174 -3.87 10.37 -13.05
N SER A 175 -2.59 10.58 -12.76
CA SER A 175 -1.47 10.13 -13.59
C SER A 175 -0.27 9.73 -12.73
N GLY A 176 0.60 8.87 -13.28
CA GLY A 176 1.88 8.51 -12.69
C GLY A 176 2.99 9.54 -12.88
N SER A 177 2.83 10.47 -13.85
CA SER A 177 3.79 11.55 -14.10
C SER A 177 3.10 12.85 -14.54
N ALA A 178 3.86 13.96 -14.53
CA ALA A 178 3.44 15.24 -15.11
C ALA A 178 3.31 15.22 -16.64
N SER A 179 3.86 14.19 -17.30
CA SER A 179 3.78 13.97 -18.75
C SER A 179 2.68 12.97 -19.13
N GLU A 180 1.67 12.80 -18.28
CA GLU A 180 0.50 11.95 -18.52
C GLU A 180 0.77 10.44 -18.64
N ILE A 181 1.94 9.96 -18.19
CA ILE A 181 2.25 8.53 -18.26
C ILE A 181 1.33 7.77 -17.30
N GLY A 182 0.50 6.89 -17.85
CA GLY A 182 -0.50 6.13 -17.11
C GLY A 182 -1.70 6.97 -16.67
N ALA A 183 -1.97 8.09 -17.34
CA ALA A 183 -3.10 8.95 -17.02
C ALA A 183 -4.45 8.25 -17.24
N GLN A 184 -5.35 8.41 -16.27
CA GLN A 184 -6.77 8.12 -16.41
C GLN A 184 -7.54 9.41 -16.17
N PHE A 185 -8.63 9.59 -16.90
CA PHE A 185 -9.45 10.78 -16.83
C PHE A 185 -10.92 10.42 -16.68
N SER A 186 -11.68 11.35 -16.13
CA SER A 186 -13.13 11.28 -16.12
C SER A 186 -13.67 12.69 -16.14
N GLY A 187 -14.78 12.87 -16.84
CA GLY A 187 -15.44 14.16 -16.94
C GLY A 187 -16.92 14.00 -17.21
N THR A 188 -17.67 15.03 -16.83
CA THR A 188 -19.11 15.12 -17.10
C THR A 188 -19.46 16.56 -17.46
N ASN A 189 -20.53 16.71 -18.23
CA ASN A 189 -21.12 18.01 -18.54
C ASN A 189 -22.33 18.24 -17.64
N ASN A 190 -22.53 19.48 -17.17
CA ASN A 190 -23.70 19.88 -16.40
C ASN A 190 -23.94 19.07 -15.09
N SER A 191 -22.90 18.45 -14.51
CA SER A 191 -23.01 17.65 -13.28
C SER A 191 -21.65 17.53 -12.59
N GLY A 192 -21.64 17.23 -11.29
CA GLY A 192 -20.44 16.73 -10.62
C GLY A 192 -20.04 15.35 -11.17
N VAL A 193 -18.76 15.01 -11.03
CA VAL A 193 -18.20 13.72 -11.44
C VAL A 193 -17.62 13.00 -10.23
N MET A 194 -17.89 11.71 -10.13
CA MET A 194 -17.22 10.78 -9.22
C MET A 194 -17.02 9.47 -9.97
N THR A 195 -15.78 9.04 -10.10
CA THR A 195 -15.45 7.77 -10.75
C THR A 195 -14.25 7.11 -10.08
N PRO A 196 -14.18 5.77 -10.12
CA PRO A 196 -12.98 5.05 -9.69
C PRO A 196 -11.85 5.23 -10.71
N PHE A 197 -10.62 5.03 -10.25
CA PHE A 197 -9.44 4.80 -11.05
C PHE A 197 -8.67 3.64 -10.45
N ALA A 198 -7.93 2.89 -11.27
CA ALA A 198 -7.19 1.72 -10.80
C ALA A 198 -5.84 1.63 -11.51
N ASP A 199 -4.87 0.98 -10.87
CA ASP A 199 -3.59 0.63 -11.47
C ASP A 199 -2.79 1.83 -12.05
N ILE A 200 -2.91 3.01 -11.42
CA ILE A 200 -2.09 4.17 -11.79
C ILE A 200 -0.63 3.88 -11.37
N PRO A 201 0.34 3.91 -12.29
CA PRO A 201 1.72 3.56 -11.98
C PRO A 201 2.37 4.62 -11.08
N LEU A 202 3.02 4.17 -10.01
CA LEU A 202 3.82 5.02 -9.13
C LEU A 202 5.26 5.08 -9.64
N ILE A 203 5.48 5.85 -10.71
CA ILE A 203 6.79 6.01 -11.37
C ILE A 203 7.81 6.60 -10.40
N THR A 204 7.41 7.67 -9.72
CA THR A 204 8.09 8.16 -8.52
C THR A 204 7.40 7.55 -7.31
N PRO A 205 8.12 6.84 -6.41
CA PRO A 205 7.52 6.22 -5.24
C PRO A 205 6.64 7.19 -4.45
N GLN A 206 5.45 6.72 -4.07
CA GLN A 206 4.48 7.48 -3.27
C GLN A 206 4.08 8.86 -3.85
N THR A 207 4.17 9.04 -5.18
CA THR A 207 3.78 10.29 -5.84
C THR A 207 2.82 10.02 -6.99
N LEU A 208 1.68 10.72 -6.97
CA LEU A 208 0.74 10.83 -8.08
C LEU A 208 0.79 12.23 -8.67
N TYR A 209 0.21 12.40 -9.85
CA TYR A 209 -0.06 13.71 -10.45
C TYR A 209 -1.54 13.83 -10.75
N TYR A 210 -2.12 15.02 -10.53
CA TYR A 210 -3.54 15.23 -10.74
C TYR A 210 -3.87 16.58 -11.38
N ILE A 211 -5.03 16.62 -12.03
CA ILE A 211 -5.76 17.80 -12.50
C ILE A 211 -7.17 17.68 -11.95
N MET A 212 -7.76 18.77 -11.47
CA MET A 212 -9.14 18.82 -11.00
C MET A 212 -9.74 20.17 -11.36
N VAL A 213 -10.71 20.17 -12.26
CA VAL A 213 -11.29 21.41 -12.79
C VAL A 213 -12.80 21.35 -12.84
N SER A 214 -13.41 22.43 -12.37
CA SER A 214 -14.79 22.81 -12.56
C SER A 214 -14.86 24.14 -13.28
N THR A 215 -15.76 24.25 -14.26
CA THR A 215 -16.15 25.53 -14.87
C THR A 215 -17.06 26.37 -13.96
N GLY A 216 -17.64 25.77 -12.93
CA GLY A 216 -18.33 26.47 -11.84
C GLY A 216 -17.42 26.72 -10.65
N THR A 217 -17.99 27.21 -9.54
CA THR A 217 -17.22 27.31 -8.28
C THR A 217 -17.04 25.91 -7.69
N MET A 218 -15.79 25.47 -7.56
CA MET A 218 -15.51 24.16 -6.99
C MET A 218 -15.76 24.15 -5.48
N THR A 219 -16.42 23.09 -5.02
CA THR A 219 -16.63 22.78 -3.60
C THR A 219 -15.73 21.60 -3.21
N THR A 220 -15.92 21.05 -2.01
CA THR A 220 -15.12 19.94 -1.50
C THR A 220 -15.01 18.80 -2.52
N SER A 221 -13.81 18.71 -3.08
CA SER A 221 -13.41 17.71 -4.06
C SER A 221 -12.20 16.96 -3.51
N TYR A 222 -12.06 15.69 -3.84
CA TYR A 222 -11.12 14.79 -3.18
C TYR A 222 -10.57 13.72 -4.09
N ILE A 223 -9.44 13.18 -3.65
CA ILE A 223 -8.90 11.90 -4.11
C ILE A 223 -8.83 10.99 -2.89
N TYR A 224 -9.38 9.79 -3.04
CA TYR A 224 -9.31 8.72 -2.07
C TYR A 224 -8.46 7.58 -2.62
N ALA A 225 -7.67 6.96 -1.75
CA ALA A 225 -7.03 5.68 -2.04
C ALA A 225 -7.89 4.53 -1.51
N THR A 226 -7.97 3.45 -2.27
CA THR A 226 -8.68 2.21 -1.88
C THR A 226 -7.85 0.96 -2.09
N GLU A 227 -6.74 1.05 -2.83
CA GLU A 227 -5.87 -0.10 -3.10
C GLU A 227 -4.46 0.32 -3.52
N TYR A 228 -3.52 -0.61 -3.39
CA TYR A 228 -2.19 -0.55 -3.99
C TYR A 228 -1.66 -1.96 -4.28
N GLU A 229 -0.67 -2.06 -5.17
CA GLU A 229 0.02 -3.31 -5.47
C GLU A 229 1.52 -3.16 -5.22
N ILE A 230 2.18 -4.18 -4.65
CA ILE A 230 3.62 -4.18 -4.32
C ILE A 230 4.48 -5.06 -5.23
#